data_AF-A0A168NNN0-F1
#
_entry.id   AF-A0A168NNN0-F1
#
_cell.length_a   1.000
_cell.length_b   1.000
_cell.length_c   1.000
_cell.angle_alpha   90.00
_cell.angle_beta   90.00
_cell.angle_gamma   90.00
#
_symmetry.space_group_name_H-M   'P 1'
#
loop_
_entity.id
_entity.type
_entity.pdbx_description
1 polymer ?
#
loop_
_entity_poly.entity_id
_entity_poly.type
_entity_poly.pdbx_seq_one_letter_code
_entity_poly.pdbx_strand_id
1 'polypeptide(L)'
;MKKKKGRPYELQPSELEKFTSKYGDKNNKVRAWVFVKNSIKSGLIKEETEFAAYLLYGSCEARINAIRYKAQKPYIDVYIDWSDSNSMCRDIINHKPEFWKEWVVMTGKFIESKQKLSARPTVDRLSEDRSVGYRLENIAPLTHSANSSKALSKSCYVFQINFDLSGQKKFKRFQHKKEALKFIGINNKVDTGKIFEVDGKHYLIQSEAVTLGLEPMEEYNYEDDEEYTAWIPIGTIEDSNGETRIIKQEIRFPYMSVILTEQHKNT
;
A
#
# COMPACT_ATOMS: atom_id res chain seq x y z
N MET A 1 30.11 23.15 27.39
CA MET A 1 29.38 22.26 28.32
C MET A 1 28.78 21.09 27.53
N LYS A 2 29.21 19.84 27.75
CA LYS A 2 28.60 18.66 27.10
C LYS A 2 27.25 18.39 27.77
N LYS A 3 26.14 18.48 27.02
CA LYS A 3 24.80 18.07 27.50
C LYS A 3 24.89 16.61 27.95
N LYS A 4 24.70 16.35 29.25
CA LYS A 4 24.53 14.97 29.76
C LYS A 4 23.32 14.37 29.03
N LYS A 5 23.55 13.40 28.15
CA LYS A 5 22.47 12.59 27.58
C LYS A 5 21.76 11.91 28.74
N GLY A 6 20.51 12.30 29.02
CA GLY A 6 19.70 11.66 30.05
C GLY A 6 19.61 10.16 29.79
N ARG A 7 19.65 9.35 30.85
CA ARG A 7 19.45 7.90 30.76
C ARG A 7 18.15 7.63 29.98
N PRO A 8 18.12 6.65 29.06
CA PRO A 8 16.87 6.20 28.46
C PRO A 8 15.87 5.86 29.56
N TYR A 9 14.63 6.32 29.41
CA TYR A 9 13.57 5.96 30.35
C TYR A 9 13.35 4.44 30.29
N GLU A 10 13.62 3.78 31.40
CA GLU A 10 13.44 2.34 31.56
C GLU A 10 12.04 2.12 32.16
N LEU A 11 11.17 1.43 31.42
CA LEU A 11 9.81 1.17 31.87
C LEU A 11 9.86 0.15 33.01
N GLN A 12 9.19 0.44 34.13
CA GLN A 12 9.10 -0.52 35.22
C GLN A 12 8.17 -1.68 34.79
N PRO A 13 8.55 -2.95 34.99
CA PRO A 13 7.74 -4.10 34.58
C PRO A 13 6.29 -4.08 35.07
N SER A 14 6.05 -3.57 36.29
CA SER A 14 4.73 -3.46 36.91
C SER A 14 3.79 -2.48 36.18
N GLU A 15 4.34 -1.47 35.51
CA GLU A 15 3.55 -0.49 34.75
C GLU A 15 3.13 -1.06 33.40
N LEU A 16 4.02 -1.84 32.77
CA LEU A 16 3.71 -2.59 31.56
C LEU A 16 2.63 -3.64 31.82
N GLU A 17 2.75 -4.36 32.94
CA GLU A 17 1.78 -5.38 33.33
C GLU A 17 0.39 -4.77 33.53
N LYS A 18 0.25 -3.67 34.29
CA LYS A 18 -1.04 -3.00 34.51
C LYS A 18 -1.78 -2.65 33.21
N PHE A 19 -1.09 -2.15 32.20
CA PHE A 19 -1.73 -1.74 30.96
C PHE A 19 -1.91 -2.88 29.97
N THR A 20 -1.01 -3.86 29.97
CA THR A 20 -1.25 -5.12 29.26
C THR A 20 -2.51 -5.79 29.84
N SER A 21 -2.71 -5.75 31.15
CA SER A 21 -3.94 -6.21 31.80
C SER A 21 -5.16 -5.34 31.44
N LYS A 22 -5.00 -4.01 31.37
CA LYS A 22 -6.10 -3.07 31.08
C LYS A 22 -6.57 -3.14 29.62
N TYR A 23 -5.65 -3.25 28.68
CA TYR A 23 -5.94 -3.13 27.25
C TYR A 23 -5.60 -4.37 26.43
N GLY A 24 -4.95 -5.40 26.98
CA GLY A 24 -4.63 -6.63 26.25
C GLY A 24 -3.59 -6.50 25.13
N ASP A 25 -2.99 -5.32 24.91
CA ASP A 25 -1.95 -5.14 23.88
C ASP A 25 -0.61 -5.66 24.40
N LYS A 26 -0.10 -6.71 23.76
CA LYS A 26 1.20 -7.32 24.07
C LYS A 26 2.36 -6.62 23.38
N ASN A 27 2.09 -5.68 22.47
CA ASN A 27 3.16 -4.93 21.81
C ASN A 27 3.77 -3.97 22.82
N ASN A 28 5.03 -4.20 23.19
CA ASN A 28 5.74 -3.42 24.19
C ASN A 28 6.44 -2.21 23.57
N LYS A 29 5.69 -1.18 23.14
CA LYS A 29 6.28 0.05 22.59
C LYS A 29 6.63 1.05 23.70
N VAL A 30 7.79 0.84 24.34
CA VAL A 30 8.30 1.70 25.44
C VAL A 30 8.28 3.20 25.09
N ARG A 31 8.59 3.57 23.85
CA ARG A 31 8.57 4.99 23.43
C ARG A 31 7.16 5.58 23.38
N ALA A 32 6.17 4.81 22.93
CA ALA A 32 4.77 5.22 22.93
C ALA A 32 4.29 5.48 24.36
N TRP A 33 4.73 4.65 25.29
CA TRP A 33 4.43 4.81 26.70
C TRP A 33 5.00 6.06 27.35
N VAL A 34 6.28 6.32 27.10
CA VAL A 34 6.93 7.55 27.55
C VAL A 34 6.18 8.77 27.02
N PHE A 35 5.78 8.73 25.74
CA PHE A 35 4.96 9.77 25.14
C PHE A 35 3.63 9.96 25.87
N VAL A 36 2.87 8.88 26.12
CA VAL A 36 1.57 8.93 26.80
C VAL A 36 1.69 9.54 28.20
N LYS A 37 2.63 9.04 29.03
CA LYS A 37 2.83 9.53 30.40
C LYS A 37 3.19 11.01 30.43
N ASN A 38 4.12 11.43 29.56
CA ASN A 38 4.51 12.84 29.48
C ASN A 38 3.34 13.71 28.99
N SER A 39 2.51 13.19 28.09
CA SER A 39 1.34 13.90 27.56
C SER A 39 0.28 14.10 28.63
N ILE A 40 -0.04 13.07 29.43
CA ILE A 40 -0.93 13.18 30.61
C ILE A 40 -0.38 14.18 31.60
N LYS A 41 0.90 14.06 31.98
CA LYS A 41 1.56 14.97 32.93
C LYS A 41 1.52 16.43 32.49
N SER A 42 1.61 16.68 31.17
CA SER A 42 1.53 18.03 30.59
C SER A 42 0.11 18.55 30.36
N GLY A 43 -0.92 17.73 30.57
CA GLY A 43 -2.31 18.07 30.27
C GLY A 43 -2.67 18.05 28.77
N LEU A 44 -1.78 17.53 27.90
CA LEU A 44 -2.02 17.42 26.46
C LEU A 44 -3.16 16.43 26.15
N ILE A 45 -3.25 15.35 26.93
CA ILE A 45 -4.30 14.34 26.85
C ILE A 45 -4.82 14.03 28.25
N LYS A 46 -6.00 13.44 28.33
CA LYS A 46 -6.57 12.94 29.58
C LYS A 46 -6.33 11.43 29.73
N GLU A 47 -6.37 10.92 30.96
CA GLU A 47 -6.12 9.50 31.27
C GLU A 47 -7.08 8.57 30.52
N GLU A 48 -8.35 8.95 30.33
CA GLU A 48 -9.32 8.15 29.59
C GLU A 48 -8.96 7.97 28.10
N THR A 49 -8.11 8.83 27.55
CA THR A 49 -7.64 8.77 26.15
C THR A 49 -6.24 8.18 26.00
N GLU A 50 -5.65 7.62 27.07
CA GLU A 50 -4.26 7.14 27.07
C GLU A 50 -4.00 6.06 26.00
N PHE A 51 -4.95 5.14 25.78
CA PHE A 51 -4.81 4.10 24.77
C PHE A 51 -4.92 4.64 23.35
N ALA A 52 -5.76 5.65 23.13
CA ALA A 52 -5.85 6.33 21.85
C ALA A 52 -4.52 7.02 21.50
N ALA A 53 -3.88 7.67 22.48
CA ALA A 53 -2.58 8.32 22.29
C ALA A 53 -1.46 7.29 22.06
N TYR A 54 -1.52 6.17 22.78
CA TYR A 54 -0.61 5.03 22.57
C TYR A 54 -0.68 4.50 21.12
N LEU A 55 -1.89 4.25 20.63
CA LEU A 55 -2.12 3.80 19.26
C LEU A 55 -1.71 4.85 18.22
N LEU A 56 -1.99 6.13 18.47
CA LEU A 56 -1.60 7.22 17.58
C LEU A 56 -0.08 7.27 17.43
N TYR A 57 0.66 7.19 18.54
CA TYR A 57 2.12 7.12 18.51
C TYR A 57 2.60 5.94 17.68
N GLY A 58 2.05 4.75 17.92
CA GLY A 58 2.41 3.54 17.19
C GLY A 58 2.16 3.68 15.69
N SER A 59 1.08 4.36 15.28
CA SER A 59 0.77 4.61 13.88
C SER A 59 1.69 5.66 13.26
N CYS A 60 1.96 6.78 13.95
CA CYS A 60 2.88 7.82 13.47
C CYS A 60 4.29 7.25 13.27
N GLU A 61 4.78 6.47 14.24
CA GLU A 61 6.06 5.78 14.16
C GLU A 61 6.14 4.84 12.95
N ALA A 62 5.08 4.06 12.70
CA ALA A 62 5.04 3.16 11.55
C ALA A 62 5.12 3.93 10.22
N ARG A 63 4.47 5.09 10.10
CA ARG A 63 4.49 5.91 8.87
C ARG A 63 5.85 6.58 8.65
N ILE A 64 6.41 7.19 9.69
CA ILE A 64 7.75 7.80 9.63
C ILE A 64 8.79 6.75 9.27
N ASN A 65 8.77 5.58 9.91
CA ASN A 65 9.72 4.51 9.62
C ASN A 65 9.54 3.94 8.22
N ALA A 66 8.29 3.76 7.76
CA ALA A 66 8.03 3.25 6.40
C ALA A 66 8.62 4.17 5.32
N ILE A 67 8.52 5.49 5.50
CA ILE A 67 9.08 6.49 4.59
C ILE A 67 10.60 6.56 4.73
N ARG A 68 11.10 6.70 5.96
CA ARG A 68 12.54 6.84 6.25
C ARG A 68 13.35 5.67 5.72
N TYR A 69 12.88 4.45 5.95
CA TYR A 69 13.58 3.24 5.56
C TYR A 69 13.14 2.71 4.19
N LYS A 70 12.29 3.46 3.47
CA LYS A 70 11.75 3.05 2.17
C LYS A 70 11.19 1.62 2.23
N ALA A 71 10.55 1.29 3.35
CA ALA A 71 10.29 -0.10 3.74
C ALA A 71 9.36 -0.85 2.77
N GLN A 72 8.50 -0.11 2.06
CA GLN A 72 7.59 -0.64 1.04
C GLN A 72 7.36 0.43 -0.04
N LYS A 73 7.13 0.00 -1.29
CA LYS A 73 6.95 0.89 -2.45
C LYS A 73 5.95 2.04 -2.25
N PRO A 74 4.79 1.87 -1.57
CA PRO A 74 3.85 2.96 -1.35
C PRO A 74 4.43 4.16 -0.59
N TYR A 75 5.57 3.99 0.08
CA TYR A 75 6.24 5.01 0.90
C TYR A 75 7.56 5.51 0.30
N ILE A 76 7.97 4.99 -0.86
CA ILE A 76 9.19 5.44 -1.54
C ILE A 76 8.97 6.85 -2.09
N ASP A 77 9.87 7.75 -1.68
CA ASP A 77 9.90 9.18 -2.05
C ASP A 77 8.62 9.93 -1.68
N VAL A 78 7.87 9.40 -0.71
CA VAL A 78 6.73 10.11 -0.10
C VAL A 78 7.26 11.14 0.88
N TYR A 79 6.82 12.39 0.71
CA TYR A 79 7.15 13.48 1.63
C TYR A 79 6.54 13.27 3.02
N ILE A 80 7.23 13.73 4.07
CA ILE A 80 6.70 13.79 5.44
C ILE A 80 7.26 14.99 6.19
N ASP A 81 6.38 15.79 6.82
CA ASP A 81 6.77 16.99 7.57
C ASP A 81 7.54 16.67 8.87
N TRP A 82 7.32 15.49 9.42
CA TRP A 82 7.80 15.14 10.76
C TRP A 82 9.04 14.27 10.74
N SER A 83 10.03 14.67 11.53
CA SER A 83 11.24 13.90 11.79
C SER A 83 11.06 12.83 12.87
N ASP A 84 10.02 12.89 13.69
CA ASP A 84 9.81 11.94 14.78
C ASP A 84 8.34 11.82 15.19
N SER A 85 7.99 10.69 15.82
CA SER A 85 6.60 10.40 16.16
C SER A 85 6.03 11.32 17.25
N ASN A 86 6.87 11.90 18.13
CA ASN A 86 6.35 12.79 19.17
C ASN A 86 5.86 14.10 18.58
N SER A 87 6.61 14.70 17.65
CA SER A 87 6.21 15.93 16.96
C SER A 87 4.92 15.70 16.17
N MET A 88 4.86 14.62 15.37
CA MET A 88 3.65 14.26 14.62
C MET A 88 2.42 14.09 15.50
N CYS A 89 2.52 13.34 16.60
CA CYS A 89 1.40 13.17 17.53
C CYS A 89 0.95 14.49 18.16
N ARG A 90 1.89 15.33 18.59
CA ARG A 90 1.58 16.62 19.22
C ARG A 90 0.85 17.55 18.25
N ASP A 91 1.30 17.60 17.00
CA ASP A 91 0.66 18.45 15.99
C ASP A 91 -0.76 17.97 15.67
N ILE A 92 -0.97 16.66 15.56
CA ILE A 92 -2.31 16.08 15.36
C ILE A 92 -3.23 16.46 16.53
N ILE A 93 -2.78 16.25 17.78
CA ILE A 93 -3.61 16.49 18.96
C ILE A 93 -3.92 18.00 19.13
N ASN A 94 -2.95 18.87 18.91
CA ASN A 94 -3.09 20.32 19.14
C ASN A 94 -3.80 21.05 17.99
N HIS A 95 -3.56 20.62 16.75
CA HIS A 95 -3.92 21.41 15.56
C HIS A 95 -4.95 20.72 14.67
N LYS A 96 -5.35 19.47 14.97
CA LYS A 96 -6.37 18.73 14.21
C LYS A 96 -7.41 18.09 15.15
N PRO A 97 -8.22 18.89 15.88
CA PRO A 97 -9.12 18.40 16.91
C PRO A 97 -10.16 17.39 16.41
N GLU A 98 -10.69 17.58 15.19
CA GLU A 98 -11.64 16.63 14.61
C GLU A 98 -11.01 15.27 14.30
N PHE A 99 -9.76 15.25 13.82
CA PHE A 99 -9.00 14.01 13.65
C PHE A 99 -8.85 13.31 14.99
N TRP A 100 -8.43 14.05 16.03
CA TRP A 100 -8.19 13.46 17.35
C TRP A 100 -9.49 12.89 17.95
N LYS A 101 -10.59 13.63 17.84
CA LYS A 101 -11.92 13.18 18.28
C LYS A 101 -12.35 11.90 17.57
N GLU A 102 -12.24 11.85 16.24
CA GLU A 102 -12.55 10.65 15.46
C GLU A 102 -11.61 9.48 15.82
N TRP A 103 -10.33 9.74 16.00
CA TRP A 103 -9.33 8.74 16.40
C TRP A 103 -9.66 8.08 17.75
N VAL A 104 -10.10 8.87 18.73
CA VAL A 104 -10.54 8.37 20.04
C VAL A 104 -11.78 7.48 19.88
N VAL A 105 -12.77 7.90 19.08
CA VAL A 105 -13.98 7.09 18.80
C VAL A 105 -13.62 5.77 18.12
N MET A 106 -12.73 5.80 17.13
CA MET A 106 -12.27 4.60 16.44
C MET A 106 -11.51 3.65 17.36
N THR A 107 -10.72 4.19 18.29
CA THR A 107 -10.03 3.41 19.30
C THR A 107 -11.02 2.70 20.24
N GLY A 108 -12.12 3.37 20.62
CA GLY A 108 -13.23 2.74 21.34
C GLY A 108 -13.80 1.53 20.59
N LYS A 109 -14.14 1.71 19.30
CA LYS A 109 -14.63 0.61 18.44
C LYS A 109 -13.61 -0.53 18.29
N PHE A 110 -12.32 -0.20 18.23
CA PHE A 110 -11.26 -1.21 18.18
C PHE A 110 -11.25 -2.05 19.46
N ILE A 111 -11.36 -1.43 20.64
CA ILE A 111 -11.48 -2.14 21.93
C ILE A 111 -12.75 -3.02 21.93
N GLU A 112 -13.92 -2.47 21.59
CA GLU A 112 -15.20 -3.19 21.53
C GLU A 112 -15.13 -4.42 20.60
N SER A 113 -14.41 -4.29 19.49
CA SER A 113 -14.20 -5.38 18.53
C SER A 113 -13.30 -6.51 19.04
N LYS A 114 -12.85 -6.47 20.30
CA LYS A 114 -11.79 -7.32 20.86
C LYS A 114 -10.48 -7.17 20.08
N GLN A 115 -10.16 -5.94 19.69
CA GLN A 115 -8.92 -5.57 19.00
C GLN A 115 -8.69 -6.30 17.67
N LYS A 116 -9.76 -6.53 16.91
CA LYS A 116 -9.62 -7.04 15.54
C LYS A 116 -8.81 -6.07 14.70
N LEU A 117 -7.79 -6.59 14.01
CA LEU A 117 -6.88 -5.77 13.19
C LEU A 117 -7.62 -4.88 12.20
N SER A 118 -8.70 -5.37 11.58
CA SER A 118 -9.54 -4.61 10.64
C SER A 118 -10.11 -3.32 11.22
N ALA A 119 -10.40 -3.29 12.52
CA ALA A 119 -10.93 -2.12 13.23
C ALA A 119 -9.85 -1.20 13.80
N ARG A 120 -8.57 -1.60 13.73
CA ARG A 120 -7.45 -0.81 14.28
C ARG A 120 -7.37 0.55 13.56
N PRO A 121 -7.34 1.68 14.28
CA PRO A 121 -7.14 2.99 13.66
C PRO A 121 -5.72 3.12 13.12
N THR A 122 -5.59 3.79 11.98
CA THR A 122 -4.35 4.06 11.26
C THR A 122 -4.35 5.50 10.75
N VAL A 123 -3.18 6.14 10.75
CA VAL A 123 -2.97 7.42 10.07
C VAL A 123 -2.80 7.13 8.59
N ASP A 124 -3.63 7.75 7.77
CA ASP A 124 -3.59 7.64 6.32
C ASP A 124 -3.51 9.02 5.65
N ARG A 125 -3.05 9.06 4.39
CA ARG A 125 -3.04 10.30 3.60
C ARG A 125 -4.42 10.58 3.02
N LEU A 126 -4.82 11.81 2.83
CA LEU A 126 -6.04 12.13 2.06
C LEU A 126 -5.78 11.95 0.56
N SER A 127 -4.76 12.62 0.05
CA SER A 127 -4.21 12.47 -1.29
C SER A 127 -3.04 11.48 -1.33
N GLU A 128 -3.01 10.61 -2.34
CA GLU A 128 -1.91 9.67 -2.60
C GLU A 128 -0.70 10.31 -3.31
N ASP A 129 -0.80 11.59 -3.71
CA ASP A 129 0.31 12.35 -4.28
C ASP A 129 1.52 12.31 -3.33
N ARG A 130 2.65 11.83 -3.84
CA ARG A 130 3.89 11.63 -3.08
C ARG A 130 4.52 12.96 -2.67
N SER A 131 4.36 14.00 -3.47
CA SER A 131 4.89 15.35 -3.19
C SER A 131 4.15 16.03 -2.04
N VAL A 132 2.84 15.75 -1.90
CA VAL A 132 2.04 16.19 -0.75
C VAL A 132 2.37 15.33 0.46
N GLY A 133 2.29 14.01 0.34
CA GLY A 133 2.74 13.08 1.39
C GLY A 133 2.04 13.24 2.74
N TYR A 134 2.73 12.96 3.84
CA TYR A 134 2.21 13.08 5.20
C TYR A 134 2.49 14.48 5.75
N ARG A 135 1.46 15.30 5.75
CA ARG A 135 1.41 16.65 6.33
C ARG A 135 0.07 16.89 7.01
N LEU A 136 -0.01 17.88 7.89
CA LEU A 136 -1.15 18.04 8.80
C LEU A 136 -2.50 18.18 8.06
N GLU A 137 -2.49 18.89 6.93
CA GLU A 137 -3.64 19.09 6.05
C GLU A 137 -3.99 17.85 5.20
N ASN A 138 -3.04 16.94 4.96
CA ASN A 138 -3.20 15.78 4.08
C ASN A 138 -3.29 14.46 4.85
N ILE A 139 -3.68 14.46 6.13
CA ILE A 139 -3.87 13.22 6.91
C ILE A 139 -5.30 13.09 7.43
N ALA A 140 -5.75 11.84 7.55
CA ALA A 140 -7.03 11.46 8.13
C ALA A 140 -6.94 10.12 8.89
N PRO A 141 -7.79 9.91 9.90
CA PRO A 141 -7.84 8.64 10.59
C PRO A 141 -8.67 7.64 9.76
N LEU A 142 -8.14 6.45 9.51
CA LEU A 142 -8.87 5.36 8.83
C LEU A 142 -8.69 4.05 9.57
N THR A 143 -9.70 3.18 9.55
CA THR A 143 -9.50 1.82 10.04
C THR A 143 -8.53 1.10 9.10
N HIS A 144 -7.81 0.11 9.61
CA HIS A 144 -6.94 -0.70 8.78
C HIS A 144 -7.69 -1.29 7.58
N SER A 145 -8.94 -1.73 7.76
CA SER A 145 -9.77 -2.23 6.65
C SER A 145 -10.09 -1.17 5.60
N ALA A 146 -10.41 0.06 6.02
CA ALA A 146 -10.71 1.17 5.12
C ALA A 146 -9.44 1.60 4.36
N ASN A 147 -8.31 1.73 5.06
CA ASN A 147 -7.02 2.03 4.44
C ASN A 147 -6.64 0.96 3.40
N SER A 148 -6.70 -0.32 3.76
CA SER A 148 -6.45 -1.41 2.80
C SER A 148 -7.43 -1.38 1.61
N SER A 149 -8.69 -1.02 1.83
CA SER A 149 -9.68 -0.93 0.74
C SER A 149 -9.41 0.24 -0.20
N LYS A 150 -8.98 1.37 0.33
CA LYS A 150 -8.55 2.55 -0.45
C LYS A 150 -7.33 2.24 -1.31
N ALA A 151 -6.37 1.45 -0.81
CA ALA A 151 -5.26 0.98 -1.64
C ALA A 151 -5.73 0.11 -2.83
N LEU A 152 -6.81 -0.65 -2.65
CA LEU A 152 -7.40 -1.52 -3.68
C LEU A 152 -8.35 -0.80 -4.65
N SER A 153 -8.72 0.46 -4.38
CA SER A 153 -9.67 1.22 -5.19
C SER A 153 -9.04 1.93 -6.39
N LYS A 154 -7.76 1.67 -6.70
CA LYS A 154 -7.08 2.23 -7.87
C LYS A 154 -7.59 1.60 -9.17
N SER A 155 -7.75 2.43 -10.20
CA SER A 155 -8.16 2.01 -11.54
C SER A 155 -7.12 1.08 -12.16
N CYS A 156 -7.60 0.09 -12.90
CA CYS A 156 -6.78 -0.94 -13.52
C CYS A 156 -7.38 -1.42 -14.83
N TYR A 157 -6.58 -2.12 -15.62
CA TYR A 157 -6.96 -2.75 -16.87
C TYR A 157 -6.83 -4.26 -16.73
N VAL A 158 -7.79 -4.99 -17.29
CA VAL A 158 -7.70 -6.42 -17.56
C VAL A 158 -7.43 -6.58 -19.04
N PHE A 159 -6.31 -7.21 -19.39
CA PHE A 159 -5.99 -7.61 -20.76
C PHE A 159 -6.16 -9.12 -20.89
N GLN A 160 -6.88 -9.57 -21.92
CA GLN A 160 -6.83 -10.97 -22.32
C GLN A 160 -5.63 -11.17 -23.24
N ILE A 161 -4.66 -11.95 -22.79
CA ILE A 161 -3.40 -12.19 -23.49
C ILE A 161 -3.57 -13.39 -24.41
N ASN A 162 -3.20 -13.19 -25.67
CA ASN A 162 -3.02 -14.30 -26.60
C ASN A 162 -1.55 -14.31 -27.05
N PHE A 163 -0.84 -15.39 -26.71
CA PHE A 163 0.58 -15.53 -27.01
C PHE A 163 0.85 -15.78 -28.51
N ASP A 164 -0.18 -16.04 -29.31
CA ASP A 164 -0.06 -16.23 -30.76
C ASP A 164 0.03 -14.92 -31.58
N LEU A 165 -0.11 -13.76 -30.93
CA LEU A 165 -0.15 -12.40 -31.50
C LEU A 165 -1.16 -12.16 -32.65
N SER A 166 -1.93 -13.18 -33.05
CA SER A 166 -2.86 -13.13 -34.19
C SER A 166 -4.31 -12.86 -33.77
N GLY A 167 -4.61 -12.86 -32.47
CA GLY A 167 -5.95 -12.61 -31.92
C GLY A 167 -6.35 -11.14 -31.76
N GLN A 168 -7.67 -10.87 -31.75
CA GLN A 168 -8.23 -9.61 -31.29
C GLN A 168 -7.81 -9.36 -29.83
N LYS A 169 -7.05 -8.29 -29.60
CA LYS A 169 -6.66 -7.84 -28.26
C LYS A 169 -7.89 -7.27 -27.56
N LYS A 170 -8.37 -7.96 -26.52
CA LYS A 170 -9.49 -7.50 -25.70
C LYS A 170 -8.95 -6.96 -24.38
N PHE A 171 -9.33 -5.75 -24.04
CA PHE A 171 -9.05 -5.18 -22.73
C PHE A 171 -10.26 -4.45 -22.17
N LYS A 172 -10.32 -4.35 -20.85
CA LYS A 172 -11.37 -3.63 -20.15
C LYS A 172 -10.80 -2.88 -18.96
N ARG A 173 -11.15 -1.59 -18.86
CA ARG A 173 -10.83 -0.74 -17.73
C ARG A 173 -11.84 -0.97 -16.60
N PHE A 174 -11.33 -1.03 -15.37
CA PHE A 174 -12.09 -1.11 -14.14
C PHE A 174 -11.69 0.02 -13.21
N GLN A 175 -12.65 0.55 -12.46
CA GLN A 175 -12.35 1.55 -11.44
C GLN A 175 -11.69 0.93 -10.22
N HIS A 176 -11.99 -0.35 -9.95
CA HIS A 176 -11.47 -1.04 -8.77
C HIS A 176 -10.92 -2.40 -9.13
N LYS A 177 -9.76 -2.74 -8.56
CA LYS A 177 -9.12 -4.04 -8.76
C LYS A 177 -10.00 -5.21 -8.36
N LYS A 178 -10.81 -5.03 -7.31
CA LYS A 178 -11.77 -6.06 -6.86
C LYS A 178 -12.78 -6.42 -7.95
N GLU A 179 -13.20 -5.47 -8.77
CA GLU A 179 -14.12 -5.71 -9.88
C GLU A 179 -13.42 -6.44 -11.03
N ALA A 180 -12.17 -6.07 -11.33
CA ALA A 180 -11.34 -6.76 -12.31
C ALA A 180 -11.13 -8.24 -11.93
N LEU A 181 -10.78 -8.52 -10.67
CA LEU A 181 -10.62 -9.88 -10.15
C LEU A 181 -11.91 -10.70 -10.22
N LYS A 182 -13.05 -10.10 -9.84
CA LYS A 182 -14.36 -10.73 -9.96
C LYS A 182 -14.73 -11.01 -11.43
N PHE A 183 -14.38 -10.10 -12.35
CA PHE A 183 -14.64 -10.27 -13.77
C PHE A 183 -13.90 -11.48 -14.37
N ILE A 184 -12.68 -11.75 -13.92
CA ILE A 184 -11.91 -12.93 -14.35
C ILE A 184 -12.17 -14.18 -13.51
N GLY A 185 -13.06 -14.13 -12.52
CA GLY A 185 -13.40 -15.31 -11.69
C GLY A 185 -12.38 -15.64 -10.58
N ILE A 186 -11.47 -14.73 -10.24
CA ILE A 186 -10.46 -14.94 -9.18
C ILE A 186 -10.89 -14.27 -7.88
N ASN A 187 -10.82 -15.01 -6.76
CA ASN A 187 -11.23 -14.54 -5.43
C ASN A 187 -10.07 -14.15 -4.50
N ASN A 188 -8.83 -13.98 -5.01
CA ASN A 188 -7.64 -13.70 -4.20
C ASN A 188 -7.10 -12.26 -4.29
N LYS A 189 -6.51 -11.79 -3.19
CA LYS A 189 -6.29 -10.37 -2.84
C LYS A 189 -4.94 -9.75 -3.24
N VAL A 190 -4.03 -10.46 -3.89
CA VAL A 190 -2.64 -9.98 -4.03
C VAL A 190 -2.33 -9.59 -5.48
N ASP A 191 -1.76 -8.40 -5.63
CA ASP A 191 -1.15 -7.91 -6.86
C ASP A 191 0.20 -8.57 -7.06
N THR A 192 0.40 -9.28 -8.15
CA THR A 192 1.69 -9.93 -8.44
C THR A 192 2.26 -9.55 -9.79
N GLY A 193 1.55 -8.78 -10.63
CA GLY A 193 1.96 -8.53 -12.02
C GLY A 193 2.03 -9.80 -12.89
N LYS A 194 1.57 -10.95 -12.37
CA LYS A 194 1.61 -12.25 -13.07
C LYS A 194 0.45 -12.39 -14.06
N ILE A 195 0.66 -13.23 -15.06
CA ILE A 195 -0.41 -13.66 -15.96
C ILE A 195 -1.23 -14.73 -15.23
N PHE A 196 -2.54 -14.52 -15.15
CA PHE A 196 -3.47 -15.46 -14.56
C PHE A 196 -4.06 -16.36 -15.63
N GLU A 197 -3.93 -17.68 -15.48
CA GLU A 197 -4.66 -18.65 -16.29
C GLU A 197 -6.02 -18.96 -15.64
N VAL A 198 -7.11 -18.71 -16.36
CA VAL A 198 -8.48 -19.05 -15.95
C VAL A 198 -9.22 -19.62 -17.14
N ASP A 199 -9.74 -20.84 -17.00
CA ASP A 199 -10.50 -21.56 -18.03
C ASP A 199 -9.78 -21.60 -19.40
N GLY A 200 -8.47 -21.88 -19.39
CA GLY A 200 -7.62 -21.95 -20.58
C GLY A 200 -7.36 -20.60 -21.27
N LYS A 201 -7.68 -19.47 -20.59
CA LYS A 201 -7.40 -18.12 -21.06
C LYS A 201 -6.40 -17.44 -20.13
N HIS A 202 -5.54 -16.63 -20.73
CA HIS A 202 -4.51 -15.88 -20.01
C HIS A 202 -4.94 -14.42 -19.83
N TYR A 203 -4.83 -13.91 -18.60
CA TYR A 203 -5.21 -12.55 -18.25
C TYR A 203 -4.07 -11.81 -17.55
N LEU A 204 -3.84 -10.57 -17.94
CA LEU A 204 -2.97 -9.64 -17.21
C LEU A 204 -3.84 -8.57 -16.55
N ILE A 205 -3.73 -8.41 -15.23
CA ILE A 205 -4.26 -7.26 -14.52
C ILE A 205 -3.12 -6.27 -14.30
N GLN A 206 -3.27 -5.05 -14.80
CA GLN A 206 -2.25 -4.02 -14.70
C GLN A 206 -2.85 -2.70 -14.20
N SER A 207 -2.12 -1.95 -13.38
CA SER A 207 -2.57 -0.63 -12.93
C SER A 207 -2.72 0.33 -14.11
N GLU A 208 -3.63 1.30 -14.00
CA GLU A 208 -3.79 2.35 -15.02
C GLU A 208 -2.50 3.14 -15.22
N ALA A 209 -1.78 3.48 -14.15
CA ALA A 209 -0.53 4.23 -14.23
C ALA A 209 0.53 3.52 -15.09
N VAL A 210 0.71 2.20 -14.90
CA VAL A 210 1.62 1.41 -15.75
C VAL A 210 1.07 1.31 -17.17
N THR A 211 -0.24 1.11 -17.33
CA THR A 211 -0.89 1.00 -18.65
C THR A 211 -0.74 2.24 -19.51
N LEU A 212 -0.76 3.42 -18.89
CA LEU A 212 -0.59 4.71 -19.56
C LEU A 212 0.88 5.15 -19.64
N GLY A 213 1.83 4.31 -19.21
CA GLY A 213 3.26 4.64 -19.21
C GLY A 213 3.66 5.73 -18.20
N LEU A 214 2.80 6.04 -17.22
CA LEU A 214 3.07 7.06 -16.18
C LEU A 214 4.01 6.53 -15.09
N GLU A 215 4.01 5.22 -14.86
CA GLU A 215 4.93 4.52 -13.96
C GLU A 215 5.51 3.28 -14.66
N PRO A 216 6.78 2.90 -14.40
CA PRO A 216 7.32 1.64 -14.90
C PRO A 216 6.67 0.44 -14.20
N MET A 217 6.59 -0.70 -14.91
CA MET A 217 6.19 -1.98 -14.32
C MET A 217 7.21 -2.39 -13.24
N GLU A 218 6.72 -2.93 -12.14
CA GLU A 218 7.56 -3.45 -11.07
C GLU A 218 8.03 -4.87 -11.40
N GLU A 219 9.34 -5.06 -11.49
CA GLU A 219 9.96 -6.38 -11.45
C GLU A 219 10.00 -6.86 -10.00
N TYR A 220 9.20 -7.87 -9.68
CA TYR A 220 9.18 -8.50 -8.36
C TYR A 220 9.99 -9.79 -8.42
N ASN A 221 11.19 -9.84 -7.85
CA ASN A 221 11.92 -11.12 -7.67
C ASN A 221 11.07 -12.08 -6.82
N TYR A 222 10.35 -12.99 -7.47
CA TYR A 222 9.74 -14.13 -6.80
C TYR A 222 10.76 -15.27 -6.87
N GLU A 223 11.00 -15.97 -5.75
CA GLU A 223 11.93 -17.11 -5.70
C GLU A 223 11.49 -18.25 -6.67
N ASP A 224 10.24 -18.20 -7.15
CA ASP A 224 9.65 -19.08 -8.18
C ASP A 224 9.11 -18.23 -9.36
N ASP A 225 10.01 -17.74 -10.22
CA ASP A 225 9.61 -17.08 -11.47
C ASP A 225 9.20 -18.13 -12.51
N GLU A 226 7.89 -18.23 -12.77
CA GLU A 226 7.36 -18.94 -13.94
C GLU A 226 7.78 -18.17 -15.20
N GLU A 227 8.65 -18.77 -16.03
CA GLU A 227 8.98 -18.22 -17.35
C GLU A 227 7.84 -18.46 -18.34
N TYR A 228 7.29 -17.39 -18.89
CA TYR A 228 6.33 -17.47 -19.99
C TYR A 228 7.06 -17.60 -21.33
N THR A 229 6.50 -18.38 -22.24
CA THR A 229 7.01 -18.54 -23.61
C THR A 229 6.01 -17.96 -24.60
N ALA A 230 6.46 -17.11 -25.52
CA ALA A 230 5.66 -16.61 -26.63
C ALA A 230 6.40 -16.72 -27.97
N TRP A 231 5.66 -16.58 -29.06
CA TRP A 231 6.21 -16.65 -30.41
C TRP A 231 5.98 -15.32 -31.13
N ILE A 232 7.05 -14.59 -31.41
CA ILE A 232 6.98 -13.32 -32.14
C ILE A 232 7.27 -13.55 -33.63
N PRO A 233 6.48 -12.98 -34.56
CA PRO A 233 6.82 -13.02 -35.97
C PRO A 233 8.04 -12.14 -36.23
N ILE A 234 9.08 -12.72 -36.83
CA ILE A 234 10.35 -12.01 -37.15
C ILE A 234 10.56 -11.82 -38.65
N GLY A 235 9.71 -12.42 -39.48
CA GLY A 235 9.76 -12.25 -40.92
C GLY A 235 8.83 -13.19 -41.66
N THR A 236 8.86 -13.10 -42.98
CA THR A 236 8.15 -14.00 -43.89
C THR A 236 9.12 -14.52 -44.94
N ILE A 237 8.94 -15.76 -45.38
CA ILE A 237 9.69 -16.37 -46.48
C ILE A 237 8.72 -16.98 -47.47
N GLU A 238 8.99 -16.85 -48.76
CA GLU A 238 8.30 -17.58 -49.82
C GLU A 238 9.01 -18.92 -50.01
N ASP A 239 8.27 -20.03 -49.88
CA ASP A 239 8.85 -21.36 -50.05
C ASP A 239 8.96 -21.76 -51.53
N SER A 240 9.57 -22.92 -51.79
CA SER A 240 9.75 -23.44 -53.15
C SER A 240 8.46 -23.71 -53.92
N ASN A 241 7.30 -23.69 -53.25
CA ASN A 241 5.98 -23.89 -53.82
C ASN A 241 5.23 -22.56 -54.01
N GLY A 242 5.86 -21.42 -53.73
CA GLY A 242 5.23 -20.09 -53.79
C GLY A 242 4.36 -19.76 -52.58
N GLU A 243 4.39 -20.56 -51.51
CA GLU A 243 3.62 -20.28 -50.30
C GLU A 243 4.40 -19.33 -49.37
N THR A 244 3.72 -18.27 -48.91
CA THR A 244 4.30 -17.37 -47.90
C THR A 244 4.18 -18.01 -46.51
N ARG A 245 5.31 -18.30 -45.88
CA ARG A 245 5.40 -18.80 -44.50
C ARG A 245 5.86 -17.69 -43.56
N ILE A 246 5.32 -17.67 -42.35
CA ILE A 246 5.74 -16.72 -41.29
C ILE A 246 6.84 -17.39 -40.46
N ILE A 247 7.99 -16.73 -40.36
CA ILE A 247 9.06 -17.12 -39.46
C ILE A 247 8.75 -16.55 -38.08
N LYS A 248 8.70 -17.42 -37.07
CA LYS A 248 8.47 -17.04 -35.68
C LYS A 248 9.71 -17.34 -34.83
N GLN A 249 10.03 -16.44 -33.90
CA GLN A 249 11.07 -16.63 -32.90
C GLN A 249 10.42 -16.87 -31.53
N GLU A 250 10.88 -17.90 -30.83
CA GLU A 250 10.54 -18.13 -29.43
C GLU A 250 11.19 -17.04 -28.56
N ILE A 251 10.40 -16.42 -27.69
CA ILE A 251 10.87 -15.54 -26.63
C ILE A 251 10.41 -16.08 -25.28
N ARG A 252 11.28 -15.94 -24.27
CA ARG A 252 10.98 -16.26 -22.88
C ARG A 252 11.05 -15.01 -22.04
N PHE A 253 10.10 -14.82 -21.15
CA PHE A 253 10.05 -13.66 -20.27
C PHE A 253 9.35 -14.00 -18.96
N PRO A 254 9.84 -13.46 -17.82
CA PRO A 254 9.22 -13.67 -16.53
C PRO A 254 8.00 -12.76 -16.31
N TYR A 255 7.94 -11.61 -17.01
CA TYR A 255 6.86 -10.61 -16.86
C TYR A 255 6.50 -9.96 -18.18
N MET A 256 5.28 -9.40 -18.26
CA MET A 256 4.79 -8.69 -19.43
C MET A 256 4.06 -7.41 -19.01
N SER A 257 4.38 -6.28 -19.65
CA SER A 257 3.62 -5.03 -19.53
C SER A 257 2.92 -4.66 -20.84
N VAL A 258 1.77 -3.98 -20.73
CA VAL A 258 1.04 -3.44 -21.89
C VAL A 258 0.95 -1.93 -21.77
N ILE A 259 1.53 -1.20 -22.71
CA ILE A 259 1.43 0.27 -22.78
C ILE A 259 0.42 0.65 -23.86
N LEU A 260 -0.62 1.40 -23.48
CA LEU A 260 -1.55 2.02 -24.41
C LEU A 260 -1.01 3.40 -24.80
N THR A 261 -0.78 3.60 -26.09
CA THR A 261 -0.36 4.89 -26.66
C THR A 261 -1.52 5.49 -27.44
N GLU A 262 -1.75 6.80 -27.29
CA GLU A 262 -2.71 7.51 -28.13
C GLU A 262 -2.11 7.67 -29.53
N GLN A 263 -2.81 7.17 -30.55
CA GLN A 263 -2.55 7.61 -31.92
C GLN A 263 -3.23 8.96 -32.11
N HIS A 264 -2.46 10.04 -32.10
CA HIS A 264 -2.91 11.28 -32.72
C HIS A 264 -3.18 10.98 -34.19
N LYS A 265 -4.46 11.01 -34.58
CA LYS A 265 -4.80 11.14 -35.99
C LYS A 265 -4.28 12.51 -36.40
N ASN A 266 -3.22 12.55 -37.20
CA ASN A 266 -2.88 13.73 -37.98
C ASN A 266 -4.07 13.97 -38.92
N THR A 267 -5.03 14.78 -38.47
CA THR A 267 -6.03 15.43 -39.33
C THR A 267 -5.44 16.69 -39.91
#